data_AF-A0A6P0MXK8-F1
#
_entry.id   AF-A0A6P0MXK8-F1
#
_cell.length_a   1.000
_cell.length_b   1.000
_cell.length_c   1.000
_cell.angle_alpha   90.00
_cell.angle_beta   90.00
_cell.angle_gamma   90.00
#
_symmetry.space_group_name_H-M   'P 1'
#
loop_
_entity.id
_entity.type
_entity.pdbx_description
1 polymer ?
#
loop_
_entity_poly.entity_id
_entity_poly.type
_entity_poly.pdbx_seq_one_letter_code
_entity_poly.pdbx_strand_id
1 'polypeptide(L)' 'MKDKKLMIRLTDFEKRQLLQEAERRGMTQSELIRSLIARFPVPKDSVQNSSLETKPDC' A
#
# COMPACT_ATOMS: atom_id res chain seq x y z
N MET A 1 9.76 4.80 3.12
CA MET A 1 10.17 3.37 3.08
C MET A 1 8.97 2.49 3.43
N LYS A 2 8.86 1.28 2.88
CA LYS A 2 7.77 0.33 3.19
C LYS A 2 8.29 -0.71 4.19
N ASP A 3 8.13 -0.43 5.48
CA ASP A 3 8.79 -1.13 6.60
C ASP A 3 7.84 -2.05 7.41
N LYS A 4 6.53 -1.91 7.26
CA LYS A 4 5.54 -2.74 7.96
C LYS A 4 5.27 -4.05 7.19
N LYS A 5 5.27 -5.17 7.91
CA LYS A 5 5.00 -6.51 7.37
C LYS A 5 3.54 -6.90 7.61
N LEU A 6 2.87 -7.37 6.56
CA LEU A 6 1.56 -7.99 6.63
C LEU A 6 1.72 -9.49 6.40
N MET A 7 1.27 -10.32 7.34
CA MET A 7 1.23 -11.78 7.17
C MET A 7 -0.21 -12.22 6.96
N ILE A 8 -0.47 -12.92 5.86
CA ILE A 8 -1.80 -13.41 5.47
C ILE A 8 -1.68 -14.92 5.26
N ARG A 9 -2.64 -15.68 5.81
CA ARG A 9 -2.79 -17.10 5.50
C ARG A 9 -3.65 -17.22 4.25
N LEU A 10 -3.16 -17.95 3.26
CA LEU A 10 -3.85 -18.22 2.01
C LEU A 10 -3.86 -19.71 1.76
N THR A 11 -4.90 -20.19 1.10
CA THR A 11 -4.90 -21.49 0.45
C THR A 11 -3.96 -21.48 -0.76
N ASP A 12 -3.56 -22.67 -1.22
CA ASP A 12 -2.76 -22.79 -2.45
C ASP A 12 -3.48 -22.22 -3.66
N PHE A 13 -4.82 -22.35 -3.70
CA PHE A 13 -5.64 -21.82 -4.77
C PHE A 13 -5.57 -20.29 -4.84
N GLU A 14 -5.81 -19.60 -3.72
CA GLU A 14 -5.74 -18.13 -3.65
C GLU A 14 -4.34 -17.62 -3.98
N LYS A 15 -3.29 -18.31 -3.52
CA LYS A 15 -1.90 -17.96 -3.83
C LYS A 15 -1.62 -18.05 -5.34
N ARG A 16 -2.14 -19.08 -6.01
CA ARG A 16 -2.01 -19.23 -7.48
C ARG A 16 -2.78 -18.15 -8.23
N GLN A 17 -4.02 -17.85 -7.80
CA GLN A 17 -4.80 -16.74 -8.39
C GLN A 17 -4.06 -15.40 -8.26
N LEU A 18 -3.48 -15.13 -7.09
CA LEU A 18 -2.71 -13.91 -6.86
C LEU A 18 -1.48 -13.84 -7.77
N LEU A 19 -0.78 -14.96 -7.98
CA LEU A 19 0.38 -15.03 -8.87
C LEU A 19 -0.01 -14.75 -10.33
N GLN A 20 -1.02 -15.46 -10.83
CA GLN A 20 -1.50 -15.31 -12.21
C GLN A 20 -1.92 -13.87 -12.51
N GLU A 21 -2.64 -13.23 -11.60
CA GLU A 21 -3.08 -11.84 -11.80
C GLU A 21 -1.91 -10.86 -11.73
N ALA A 22 -0.91 -11.13 -10.90
CA ALA A 22 0.30 -10.31 -10.82
C ALA A 22 1.11 -10.41 -12.12
N GLU A 23 1.31 -11.63 -12.64
CA GLU A 23 1.96 -11.90 -13.93
C GLU A 23 1.22 -11.23 -15.09
N ARG A 24 -0.11 -11.37 -15.16
CA ARG A 24 -0.95 -10.76 -16.20
C ARG A 24 -0.80 -9.24 -16.26
N ARG A 25 -0.56 -8.59 -15.13
CA ARG A 25 -0.36 -7.12 -15.04
C ARG A 25 1.12 -6.70 -15.07
N GLY A 26 2.05 -7.66 -15.19
CA GLY A 26 3.49 -7.38 -15.18
C GLY A 26 4.01 -6.80 -13.86
N MET A 27 3.42 -7.18 -12.72
CA MET A 27 3.79 -6.69 -11.39
C MET A 27 4.03 -7.85 -10.42
N THR A 28 4.67 -7.56 -9.29
CA THR A 28 4.81 -8.55 -8.21
C THR A 28 3.52 -8.71 -7.39
N GLN A 29 3.33 -9.86 -6.74
CA GLN A 29 2.19 -10.08 -5.84
C GLN A 29 2.08 -8.99 -4.76
N SER A 30 3.21 -8.57 -4.19
CA SER A 30 3.28 -7.49 -3.21
C SER A 30 2.85 -6.13 -3.78
N GLU A 31 3.12 -5.85 -5.05
CA GLU A 31 2.64 -4.63 -5.73
C GLU A 31 1.16 -4.71 -6.02
N LEU A 32 0.65 -5.88 -6.41
CA LEU A 32 -0.77 -6.08 -6.64
C LEU A 32 -1.58 -5.84 -5.36
N ILE A 33 -1.15 -6.41 -4.23
CA ILE A 33 -1.79 -6.17 -2.94
C ILE A 33 -1.71 -4.69 -2.53
N ARG A 34 -0.55 -4.03 -2.72
CA ARG A 34 -0.43 -2.60 -2.45
C ARG A 34 -1.31 -1.74 -3.35
N SER A 35 -1.45 -2.12 -4.62
CA SER A 35 -2.33 -1.44 -5.59
C SER A 35 -3.81 -1.62 -5.23
N LEU A 36 -4.18 -2.77 -4.66
CA LEU A 36 -5.50 -2.98 -4.11
C LEU A 36 -5.74 -2.09 -2.88
N ILE A 37 -4.80 -2.08 -1.93
CA ILE A 37 -4.88 -1.25 -0.71
C ILE A 37 -4.99 0.24 -1.06
N ALA A 38 -4.27 0.71 -2.09
CA ALA A 38 -4.30 2.10 -2.54
C ALA A 38 -5.67 2.57 -3.05
N ARG A 39 -6.62 1.66 -3.33
CA ARG A 39 -7.99 1.99 -3.72
C ARG A 39 -8.90 2.27 -2.52
N PHE A 40 -8.46 1.95 -1.31
CA PHE A 40 -9.22 2.22 -0.09
C PHE A 40 -9.14 3.70 0.29
N PRO A 41 -10.16 4.24 0.99
CA PRO A 41 -10.14 5.63 1.44
C PRO A 41 -8.96 5.91 2.37
N VAL A 42 -8.56 7.19 2.44
CA VAL A 42 -7.52 7.65 3.36
C VAL A 42 -7.94 7.37 4.81
N PRO A 43 -7.06 6.81 5.66
CA PRO A 43 -7.35 6.57 7.07
C PRO A 43 -7.75 7.87 7.79
N LYS A 44 -8.80 7.82 8.62
CA LYS A 44 -9.42 9.01 9.25
C LYS A 44 -8.53 9.73 10.28
N ASP A 45 -7.42 9.12 10.71
CA ASP A 45 -6.55 9.64 11.77
C ASP A 45 -5.14 10.03 11.28
N SER A 46 -4.93 10.19 9.96
CA SER A 46 -3.67 10.77 9.46
C SER A 46 -3.65 12.28 9.72
N VAL A 47 -3.40 12.68 10.96
CA VAL A 47 -3.06 14.07 11.31
C VAL A 47 -1.86 14.45 10.46
N GLN A 48 -2.10 15.29 9.47
CA GLN A 48 -1.06 15.94 8.68
C GLN A 48 -0.32 16.89 9.61
N ASN A 49 0.82 16.47 10.15
CA ASN A 49 1.83 17.41 10.62
C ASN A 49 2.46 18.08 9.39
N SER A 50 1.71 18.99 8.76
CA SER A 50 2.23 20.00 7.83
C SER A 50 1.98 21.38 8.41
N SER A 51 2.67 21.65 9.51
CA SER A 51 2.97 22.97 10.08
C SER A 51 4.31 22.71 10.76
N LEU A 52 5.44 23.28 10.34
CA LEU A 52 5.75 24.69 10.42
C LEU A 52 6.95 24.96 9.49
N GLU A 53 6.77 25.80 8.47
CA GLU A 53 7.84 26.68 8.00
C GLU A 53 7.24 28.08 7.92
N THR A 54 7.17 28.75 9.07
CA THR A 54 7.04 30.22 9.11
C THR A 54 8.33 30.80 8.53
N LYS A 55 8.22 31.39 7.33
CA LYS A 55 9.24 32.31 6.79
C LYS A 55 9.41 33.47 7.78
N PRO A 56 10.64 33.96 8.02
CA PRO A 56 10.84 35.13 8.86
C PRO A 56 10.26 36.37 8.18
N ASP A 57 9.59 37.21 8.96
CA ASP A 57 9.15 38.54 8.55
C ASP A 57 10.37 39.43 8.22
N CYS A 58 10.18 40.26 7.18
CA CYS A 58 11.00 41.34 6.60
C CYS A 58 12.41 41.64 7.15
#